data_AF-A0A4Y2QX41-F1
#
_entry.id   AF-A0A4Y2QX41-F1
#
_cell.length_a   1.000
_cell.length_b   1.000
_cell.length_c   1.000
_cell.angle_alpha   90.00
_cell.angle_beta   90.00
_cell.angle_gamma   90.00
#
_symmetry.space_group_name_H-M   'P 1'
#
loop_
_entity.id
_entity.type
_entity.pdbx_description
1 polymer ?
#
loop_
_entity_poly.entity_id
_entity_poly.type
_entity_poly.pdbx_seq_one_letter_code
_entity_poly.pdbx_strand_id
1 'polypeptide(L)'
;MLQLIIPSEIVDDKDIIMELTPGVGGQEAMLFTKHMFDMYCRYANWKGWKAEILRHDTTDLGGIRSAHIAISGHNAFKVLKFEGGVHRVQRVPKTEKAGRVHTSTMTVAVIPQPSE
;
A
#
# COMPACT_ATOMS: atom_id res chain seq x y z
N MET A 1 19.93 -0.71 -15.41
CA MET A 1 19.21 -0.12 -16.57
C MET A 1 18.33 1.06 -16.14
N LEU A 2 17.40 0.91 -15.18
CA LEU A 2 16.61 2.05 -14.63
C LEU A 2 17.45 3.12 -13.92
N GLN A 3 18.55 2.75 -13.26
CA GLN A 3 19.46 3.66 -12.55
C GLN A 3 20.16 4.70 -13.44
N LEU A 4 20.17 4.51 -14.76
CA LEU A 4 20.78 5.44 -15.73
C LEU A 4 19.79 6.51 -16.25
N ILE A 5 18.49 6.30 -16.03
CA ILE A 5 17.42 7.13 -16.60
C ILE A 5 16.73 7.97 -15.53
N ILE A 6 16.71 7.50 -14.28
CA ILE A 6 16.09 8.20 -13.15
C ILE A 6 17.20 8.91 -12.36
N PRO A 7 17.24 10.25 -12.36
CA PRO A 7 18.18 11.01 -11.53
C PRO A 7 18.07 10.59 -10.06
N SER A 8 19.21 10.49 -9.37
CA SER A 8 19.20 10.30 -7.92
C SER A 8 18.77 11.59 -7.23
N GLU A 9 17.76 11.52 -6.38
CA GLU A 9 17.28 12.65 -5.59
C GLU A 9 17.73 12.51 -4.13
N ILE A 10 17.97 13.62 -3.43
CA ILE A 10 18.42 13.63 -2.01
C ILE A 10 17.40 12.92 -1.09
N VAL A 11 16.14 12.88 -1.49
CA VAL A 11 15.04 12.22 -0.75
C VAL A 11 14.98 10.70 -0.97
N ASP A 12 15.73 10.14 -1.92
CA ASP A 12 15.64 8.72 -2.30
C ASP A 12 16.02 7.76 -1.17
N ASP A 13 16.89 8.19 -0.24
CA ASP A 13 17.35 7.41 0.92
C ASP A 13 16.54 7.65 2.20
N LYS A 14 15.43 8.41 2.12
CA LYS A 14 14.56 8.61 3.27
C LYS A 14 13.68 7.39 3.53
N ASP A 15 13.44 7.15 4.82
CA ASP A 15 12.37 6.28 5.28
C ASP A 15 11.01 6.82 4.83
N ILE A 16 10.01 5.96 4.78
CA ILE A 16 8.69 6.34 4.29
C ILE A 16 7.58 5.96 5.27
N ILE A 17 6.50 6.71 5.19
CA ILE A 17 5.21 6.33 5.73
C ILE A 17 4.29 6.05 4.54
N MET A 18 3.76 4.83 4.51
CA MET A 18 2.79 4.39 3.53
C MET A 18 1.41 4.30 4.17
N GLU A 19 0.44 5.01 3.61
CA GLU A 19 -0.95 4.98 4.06
C GLU A 19 -1.81 4.28 3.01
N LEU A 20 -2.64 3.33 3.47
CA LEU A 20 -3.56 2.60 2.62
C LEU A 20 -5.00 2.87 3.08
N THR A 21 -5.80 3.44 2.18
CA THR A 21 -7.19 3.80 2.44
C THR A 21 -8.11 3.14 1.41
N PRO A 22 -9.16 2.39 1.83
CA PRO A 22 -10.16 1.86 0.90
C PRO A 22 -10.93 2.99 0.21
N GLY A 23 -11.21 2.81 -1.07
CA GLY A 23 -12.00 3.73 -1.89
C GLY A 23 -13.41 3.21 -2.16
N VAL A 24 -13.84 3.27 -3.41
CA VAL A 24 -15.16 2.81 -3.84
C VAL A 24 -15.20 1.29 -3.85
N GLY A 25 -16.30 0.71 -3.37
CA GLY A 25 -16.48 -0.76 -3.31
C GLY A 25 -16.82 -1.30 -1.93
N GLY A 26 -16.91 -0.44 -0.91
CA GLY A 26 -17.37 -0.80 0.43
C GLY A 26 -16.55 -1.94 1.04
N GLN A 27 -17.20 -3.05 1.39
CA GLN A 27 -16.52 -4.21 2.00
C GLN A 27 -15.45 -4.82 1.09
N GLU A 28 -15.67 -4.86 -0.22
CA GLU A 28 -14.70 -5.41 -1.16
C GLU A 28 -13.45 -4.52 -1.24
N ALA A 29 -13.62 -3.19 -1.21
CA ALA A 29 -12.50 -2.25 -1.14
C ALA A 29 -11.68 -2.48 0.14
N MET A 30 -12.32 -2.71 1.28
CA MET A 30 -11.63 -3.00 2.55
C MET A 30 -10.85 -4.33 2.51
N LEU A 31 -11.40 -5.36 1.87
CA LEU A 31 -10.69 -6.63 1.64
C LEU A 31 -9.52 -6.47 0.67
N PHE A 32 -9.68 -5.65 -0.36
CA PHE A 32 -8.61 -5.32 -1.30
C PHE A 32 -7.47 -4.55 -0.62
N THR A 33 -7.79 -3.54 0.19
CA THR A 33 -6.82 -2.80 1.01
C THR A 33 -6.02 -3.75 1.89
N LYS A 34 -6.65 -4.75 2.51
CA LYS A 34 -5.95 -5.77 3.29
C LYS A 34 -4.95 -6.58 2.46
N HIS A 35 -5.36 -7.08 1.29
CA HIS A 35 -4.45 -7.85 0.45
C HIS A 35 -3.22 -7.04 0.03
N MET A 36 -3.42 -5.75 -0.24
CA MET A 36 -2.34 -4.85 -0.64
C MET A 36 -1.44 -4.49 0.54
N PHE A 37 -2.02 -4.28 1.72
CA PHE A 37 -1.27 -4.14 2.97
C PHE A 37 -0.36 -5.36 3.21
N ASP A 38 -0.93 -6.58 3.14
CA ASP A 38 -0.18 -7.82 3.30
C ASP A 38 0.92 -7.97 2.22
N MET A 39 0.64 -7.55 0.99
CA MET A 39 1.60 -7.53 -0.11
C MET A 39 2.77 -6.60 0.20
N TYR A 40 2.54 -5.37 0.65
CA TYR A 40 3.61 -4.41 0.97
C TYR A 40 4.44 -4.87 2.18
N CYS A 41 3.83 -5.43 3.22
CA CYS A 41 4.56 -6.01 4.34
C CYS A 41 5.50 -7.15 3.87
N ARG A 42 5.00 -8.04 3.00
CA ARG A 42 5.82 -9.11 2.42
C ARG A 42 6.92 -8.58 1.50
N TYR A 43 6.62 -7.54 0.72
CA TYR A 43 7.58 -6.91 -0.18
C TYR A 43 8.73 -6.25 0.61
N ALA A 44 8.40 -5.52 1.68
CA ALA A 44 9.40 -4.93 2.58
C ALA A 44 10.29 -6.01 3.21
N ASN A 45 9.69 -7.09 3.73
CA ASN A 45 10.45 -8.22 4.28
C ASN A 45 11.35 -8.88 3.23
N TRP A 46 10.87 -9.06 1.99
CA TRP A 46 11.66 -9.63 0.90
C TRP A 46 12.84 -8.73 0.49
N LYS A 47 12.66 -7.40 0.54
CA LYS A 47 13.74 -6.42 0.32
C LYS A 47 14.70 -6.29 1.50
N GLY A 48 14.41 -6.91 2.64
CA GLY A 48 15.17 -6.74 3.89
C GLY A 48 14.95 -5.37 4.55
N TRP A 49 13.85 -4.69 4.23
CA TRP A 49 13.44 -3.45 4.90
C TRP A 49 12.67 -3.74 6.18
N LYS A 50 12.78 -2.84 7.16
CA LYS A 50 12.02 -2.90 8.40
C LYS A 50 10.64 -2.28 8.15
N ALA A 51 9.58 -3.07 8.26
CA ALA A 51 8.20 -2.58 8.21
C ALA A 51 7.61 -2.52 9.63
N GLU A 52 7.22 -1.33 10.06
CA GLU A 52 6.62 -1.06 11.36
C GLU A 52 5.17 -0.60 11.18
N ILE A 53 4.23 -1.34 11.75
CA ILE A 53 2.80 -1.04 11.62
C ILE A 53 2.46 0.06 12.62
N LEU A 54 2.19 1.27 12.11
CA LEU A 54 1.81 2.42 12.94
C LEU A 54 0.32 2.39 13.32
N ARG A 55 -0.52 1.97 12.37
CA ARG A 55 -1.97 1.87 12.55
C ARG A 55 -2.55 0.78 11.65
N HIS A 56 -3.50 0.03 12.19
CA HIS A 56 -4.13 -1.08 11.50
C HIS A 56 -5.56 -1.25 11.99
N ASP A 57 -6.49 -0.54 11.33
CA ASP A 57 -7.92 -0.59 11.66
C ASP A 57 -8.63 -1.65 10.84
N THR A 58 -9.04 -2.73 11.49
CA THR A 58 -9.75 -3.85 10.84
C THR A 58 -11.27 -3.70 10.91
N THR A 59 -11.97 -4.45 10.06
CA THR A 59 -13.42 -4.65 10.14
C THR A 59 -13.77 -6.06 10.60
N ASP A 60 -15.01 -6.24 11.06
CA ASP A 60 -15.55 -7.53 11.52
C ASP A 60 -15.52 -8.62 10.44
N LEU A 61 -15.52 -8.22 9.16
CA LEU A 61 -15.43 -9.11 8.01
C LEU A 61 -13.99 -9.35 7.54
N GLY A 62 -13.01 -8.89 8.33
CA GLY A 62 -11.59 -9.13 8.11
C GLY A 62 -10.97 -8.27 7.01
N GLY A 63 -11.56 -7.13 6.65
CA GLY A 63 -10.95 -6.10 5.80
C GLY A 63 -10.26 -5.01 6.62
N ILE A 64 -9.66 -4.02 5.95
CA ILE A 64 -9.00 -2.86 6.57
C ILE A 64 -9.76 -1.57 6.22
N ARG A 65 -10.06 -0.74 7.23
CA ARG A 65 -10.62 0.62 7.09
C ARG A 65 -9.54 1.68 6.90
N SER A 66 -8.41 1.53 7.60
CA SER A 66 -7.23 2.36 7.40
C SER A 66 -6.00 1.59 7.88
N ALA A 67 -4.88 1.76 7.19
CA ALA A 67 -3.61 1.22 7.64
C ALA A 67 -2.46 2.17 7.31
N HIS A 68 -1.49 2.25 8.22
CA HIS A 68 -0.30 3.06 8.11
C HIS A 68 0.91 2.20 8.45
N ILE A 69 1.92 2.20 7.59
CA ILE A 69 3.16 1.43 7.74
C ILE A 69 4.32 2.39 7.59
N ALA A 70 5.22 2.42 8.58
CA ALA A 70 6.54 2.99 8.41
C ALA A 70 7.48 1.93 7.80
N ILE A 71 8.13 2.25 6.69
CA ILE A 71 9.12 1.37 6.05
C ILE A 71 10.47 2.07 6.09
N SER A 72 11.41 1.44 6.80
CA SER A 72 12.79 1.90 6.92
C SER A 72 13.74 0.96 6.18
N GLY A 73 14.57 1.52 5.31
CA GLY A 73 15.54 0.73 4.56
C GLY A 73 16.16 1.48 3.38
N HIS A 74 17.31 1.00 2.93
CA HIS A 74 18.06 1.64 1.86
C HIS A 74 17.23 1.76 0.58
N ASN A 75 17.15 2.97 0.03
CA ASN A 75 16.36 3.32 -1.16
C ASN A 75 14.86 2.96 -1.09
N ALA A 76 14.25 2.87 0.11
CA ALA A 76 12.83 2.54 0.25
C ALA A 76 11.94 3.55 -0.49
N PHE A 77 12.16 4.85 -0.29
CA PHE A 77 11.42 5.90 -0.99
C PHE A 77 11.62 5.87 -2.49
N LYS A 78 12.87 5.70 -2.96
CA LYS A 78 13.18 5.62 -4.40
C LYS A 78 12.35 4.59 -5.15
N VAL A 79 12.10 3.44 -4.52
CA VAL A 79 11.35 2.33 -5.13
C VAL A 79 9.85 2.54 -4.96
N LEU A 80 9.39 2.92 -3.76
CA LEU A 80 7.97 2.95 -3.44
C LEU A 80 7.28 4.28 -3.81
N LYS A 81 8.02 5.34 -4.20
CA LYS A 81 7.42 6.62 -4.62
C LYS A 81 6.45 6.51 -5.80
N PHE A 82 6.60 5.48 -6.62
CA PHE A 82 5.73 5.21 -7.77
C PHE A 82 4.47 4.41 -7.43
N GLU A 83 4.36 3.91 -6.20
CA GLU A 83 3.18 3.17 -5.73
C GLU A 83 2.05 4.12 -5.26
N GLY A 84 2.34 5.42 -5.16
CA GLY A 84 1.38 6.43 -4.78
C GLY A 84 0.27 6.61 -5.82
N GLY A 85 -0.98 6.65 -5.38
CA GLY A 85 -2.15 6.88 -6.23
C GLY A 85 -3.29 5.91 -5.99
N VAL A 86 -4.21 5.85 -6.96
CA VAL A 86 -5.41 5.01 -6.89
C VAL A 86 -5.14 3.67 -7.57
N HIS A 87 -5.38 2.60 -6.83
CA HIS A 87 -5.28 1.21 -7.28
C HIS A 87 -6.68 0.65 -7.52
N ARG A 88 -6.89 -0.01 -8.66
CA ARG A 88 -8.19 -0.57 -9.08
C ARG A 88 -8.14 -2.09 -9.13
N VAL A 89 -9.19 -2.73 -8.61
CA VAL A 89 -9.41 -4.17 -8.74
C VAL A 89 -10.75 -4.47 -9.42
N GLN A 90 -10.76 -5.47 -10.29
CA GLN A 90 -11.97 -6.00 -10.93
C GLN A 90 -12.02 -7.51 -10.73
N ARG A 91 -12.97 -7.98 -9.92
CA ARG A 91 -13.19 -9.42 -9.67
C ARG A 91 -14.61 -9.67 -9.18
N VAL A 92 -14.98 -10.94 -9.08
CA VAL A 92 -16.18 -11.36 -8.35
C VAL A 92 -15.88 -11.25 -6.85
N PRO A 93 -16.53 -10.34 -6.09
CA PRO A 93 -16.30 -10.20 -4.66
C PRO A 93 -16.66 -11.47 -3.91
N LYS A 94 -15.96 -11.73 -2.80
CA LYS A 94 -16.36 -12.84 -1.90
C LYS A 94 -17.74 -12.63 -1.28
N THR A 95 -18.22 -11.39 -1.26
CA THR A 95 -19.53 -10.99 -0.72
C THR A 95 -20.67 -11.10 -1.75
N GLU A 96 -20.36 -11.38 -3.02
CA GLU A 96 -21.35 -11.38 -4.12
C GLU A 96 -21.86 -12.80 -4.41
N LYS A 97 -23.17 -12.99 -4.35
CA LYS A 97 -23.80 -14.32 -4.57
C LYS A 97 -24.09 -14.63 -6.04
N ALA A 98 -24.25 -13.61 -6.88
CA ALA A 98 -24.69 -13.75 -8.28
C ALA A 98 -23.52 -13.88 -9.27
N GLY A 99 -22.27 -13.92 -8.81
CA GLY A 99 -21.09 -14.08 -9.67
C GLY A 99 -20.77 -12.85 -10.54
N ARG A 100 -21.30 -11.67 -10.20
CA ARG A 100 -21.08 -10.44 -10.96
C ARG A 100 -19.70 -9.85 -10.65
N VAL A 101 -19.04 -9.32 -11.67
CA VAL A 101 -17.75 -8.63 -11.51
C VAL A 101 -18.01 -7.22 -11.02
N HIS A 102 -17.40 -6.86 -9.88
CA HIS A 102 -17.44 -5.50 -9.36
C HIS A 102 -16.10 -4.82 -9.57
N THR A 103 -16.13 -3.49 -9.73
CA THR A 103 -14.94 -2.65 -9.71
C THR A 103 -14.83 -2.02 -8.33
N SER A 104 -13.67 -2.14 -7.69
CA SER A 104 -13.36 -1.49 -6.42
C SER A 104 -12.02 -0.77 -6.49
N THR A 105 -11.82 0.22 -5.63
CA THR A 105 -10.60 1.02 -5.58
C THR A 105 -10.05 1.14 -4.17
N MET A 106 -8.76 1.43 -4.08
CA MET A 106 -8.09 1.88 -2.85
C MET A 106 -7.02 2.91 -3.21
N THR A 107 -6.63 3.71 -2.25
CA THR A 107 -5.61 4.75 -2.42
C THR A 107 -4.40 4.42 -1.57
N VAL A 108 -3.22 4.55 -2.16
CA VAL A 108 -1.93 4.49 -1.46
C VAL A 108 -1.33 5.90 -1.46
N ALA A 109 -1.00 6.41 -0.28
CA ALA A 109 -0.17 7.60 -0.13
C ALA A 109 1.22 7.18 0.33
N VAL A 110 2.27 7.70 -0.32
CA VAL A 110 3.66 7.43 0.03
C VAL A 110 4.30 8.76 0.40
N ILE A 111 4.67 8.89 1.67
CA ILE A 111 5.16 10.14 2.25
C ILE A 111 6.58 9.90 2.77
N PRO A 112 7.58 10.71 2.38
CA PRO A 112 8.91 10.59 2.97
C PRO A 112 8.86 11.06 4.43
N GLN A 113 9.45 10.29 5.34
CA GLN A 113 9.53 10.67 6.73
C GLN A 113 10.47 11.89 6.86
N PRO A 114 10.04 12.96 7.54
CA PRO A 114 10.94 14.08 7.83
C PRO A 114 12.04 13.61 8.78
N SER A 115 13.28 13.96 8.45
CA SER A 115 14.40 13.91 9.38
C SER A 115 14.23 15.06 10.37
N GLU A 116 14.23 14.78 11.67
CA GLU A 116 14.43 15.81 12.70
C GLU A 116 15.77 16.55 12.50
#